data_AF-B9CN50-F1
#
_entry.id   AF-B9CN50-F1
#
_cell.length_a   1.000
_cell.length_b   1.000
_cell.length_c   1.000
_cell.angle_alpha   90.00
_cell.angle_beta   90.00
_cell.angle_gamma   90.00
#
_symmetry.space_group_name_H-M   'P 1'
#
loop_
_entity.id
_entity.type
_entity.pdbx_description
1 polymer ?
#
loop_
_entity_poly.entity_id
_entity_poly.type
_entity_poly.pdbx_seq_one_letter_code
_entity_poly.pdbx_strand_id
1 'polypeptide(L)'
;MPRGNKKNLKTPSTEEARVRGRKGGKASGKARREKKDMRETFLEILNMPMKAGKLSDAKTLEGLLAAKNLRAGQKMALKILAQALDGDVRAAEFVRDTSGQKPVQQMEVSANAKEASVAFKSLLDEVDSGEG
;
A
#
# COMPACT_ATOMS: atom_id res chain seq x y z
N MET A 1 -23.37 -3.54 -8.44
CA MET A 1 -23.88 -4.35 -9.58
C MET A 1 -22.75 -4.70 -10.54
N PRO A 2 -22.71 -5.89 -11.15
CA PRO A 2 -21.65 -6.25 -12.09
C PRO A 2 -21.77 -5.41 -13.36
N ARG A 3 -20.68 -4.72 -13.72
CA ARG A 3 -20.58 -3.94 -14.96
C ARG A 3 -20.09 -4.85 -16.08
N GLY A 4 -21.01 -5.37 -16.88
CA GLY A 4 -20.74 -6.24 -18.04
C GLY A 4 -21.99 -6.95 -18.55
N ASN A 5 -22.03 -7.27 -19.84
CA ASN A 5 -23.13 -8.00 -20.46
C ASN A 5 -23.30 -9.37 -19.78
N LYS A 6 -24.41 -9.56 -19.04
CA LYS A 6 -24.69 -10.76 -18.24
C LYS A 6 -24.67 -12.05 -19.07
N LYS A 7 -24.92 -11.95 -20.39
CA LYS A 7 -24.90 -13.08 -21.33
C LYS A 7 -23.49 -13.66 -21.57
N ASN A 8 -22.43 -12.95 -21.17
CA ASN A 8 -21.04 -13.39 -21.36
C ASN A 8 -20.38 -13.93 -20.09
N LEU A 9 -21.11 -14.04 -18.96
CA LEU A 9 -20.56 -14.59 -17.73
C LEU A 9 -20.42 -16.11 -17.83
N LYS A 10 -19.18 -16.60 -17.87
CA LYS A 10 -18.88 -18.02 -17.73
C LYS A 10 -18.64 -18.35 -16.26
N THR A 11 -19.53 -19.11 -15.65
CA THR A 11 -19.35 -19.64 -14.28
C THR A 11 -18.34 -20.79 -14.33
N PRO A 12 -17.21 -20.70 -13.60
CA PRO A 12 -16.22 -21.78 -13.55
C PRO A 12 -16.81 -23.03 -12.91
N SER A 13 -16.29 -24.21 -13.27
CA SER A 13 -16.60 -25.43 -12.52
C SER A 13 -16.02 -25.35 -11.09
N THR A 14 -16.54 -26.18 -10.19
CA THR A 14 -16.06 -26.26 -8.79
C THR A 14 -14.55 -26.52 -8.73
N GLU A 15 -14.02 -27.35 -9.63
CA GLU A 15 -12.61 -27.67 -9.72
C GLU A 15 -11.79 -26.49 -10.27
N GLU A 16 -12.26 -25.84 -11.34
CA GLU A 16 -11.63 -24.65 -11.91
C GLU A 16 -11.57 -23.50 -10.88
N ALA A 17 -12.65 -23.28 -10.14
CA ALA A 17 -12.71 -22.29 -9.07
C ALA A 17 -11.67 -22.58 -7.97
N ARG A 18 -11.52 -23.86 -7.57
CA ARG A 18 -10.54 -24.29 -6.57
C ARG A 18 -9.10 -24.07 -7.04
N VAL A 19 -8.79 -24.42 -8.28
CA VAL A 19 -7.46 -24.22 -8.88
C VAL A 19 -7.13 -22.73 -8.99
N ARG A 20 -8.07 -21.92 -9.49
CA ARG A 20 -7.92 -20.46 -9.58
C ARG A 20 -7.75 -19.82 -8.21
N GLY A 21 -8.54 -20.23 -7.22
CA GLY A 21 -8.43 -19.77 -5.83
C GLY A 21 -7.06 -20.08 -5.23
N ARG A 22 -6.55 -21.30 -5.41
CA ARG A 22 -5.20 -21.69 -4.94
C ARG A 22 -4.11 -20.85 -5.61
N LYS A 23 -4.20 -20.62 -6.92
CA LYS A 23 -3.24 -19.79 -7.66
C LYS A 23 -3.28 -18.33 -7.19
N GLY A 24 -4.47 -17.77 -7.00
CA GLY A 24 -4.67 -16.42 -6.48
C GLY A 24 -4.14 -16.25 -5.05
N GLY A 25 -4.38 -17.22 -4.18
CA GLY A 25 -3.86 -17.24 -2.81
C GLY A 25 -2.33 -17.28 -2.75
N LYS A 26 -1.69 -18.13 -3.57
CA LYS A 26 -0.22 -18.17 -3.70
C LYS A 26 0.35 -16.85 -4.20
N ALA A 27 -0.21 -16.29 -5.27
CA ALA A 27 0.23 -15.02 -5.84
C ALA A 27 0.08 -13.87 -4.83
N SER A 28 -1.07 -13.80 -4.15
CA SER A 28 -1.33 -12.80 -3.12
C SER A 28 -0.37 -12.94 -1.94
N GLY A 29 -0.07 -14.18 -1.52
CA GLY A 29 0.90 -14.45 -0.47
C GLY A 29 2.31 -14.02 -0.85
N LYS A 30 2.73 -14.22 -2.10
CA LYS A 30 4.02 -13.75 -2.62
C LYS A 30 4.10 -12.22 -2.61
N ALA A 31 3.08 -11.54 -3.16
CA ALA A 31 3.02 -10.08 -3.17
C ALA A 31 2.99 -9.47 -1.76
N ARG A 32 2.28 -10.11 -0.80
CA ARG A 32 2.28 -9.68 0.61
C ARG A 32 3.67 -9.79 1.25
N ARG A 33 4.41 -10.86 0.96
CA ARG A 33 5.81 -11.04 1.42
C ARG A 33 6.73 -9.98 0.82
N GLU A 34 6.69 -9.78 -0.49
CA GLU A 34 7.49 -8.75 -1.19
C GLU A 34 7.23 -7.34 -0.61
N LYS A 35 5.96 -7.00 -0.33
CA LYS A 35 5.60 -5.72 0.33
C LYS A 35 6.05 -5.63 1.78
N LYS A 36 6.19 -6.76 2.50
CA LYS A 36 6.71 -6.79 3.87
C LYS A 36 8.22 -6.56 3.84
N ASP A 37 8.94 -7.29 2.99
CA ASP A 37 10.39 -7.19 2.86
C ASP A 37 10.82 -5.76 2.46
N MET A 38 10.06 -5.13 1.56
CA MET A 38 10.29 -3.74 1.16
C MET A 38 10.07 -2.77 2.33
N ARG A 39 8.98 -2.94 3.10
CA ARG A 39 8.71 -2.13 4.30
C ARG A 39 9.83 -2.23 5.32
N GLU A 40 10.25 -3.45 5.63
CA GLU A 40 11.34 -3.69 6.59
C GLU A 40 12.64 -3.04 6.12
N THR A 41 12.96 -3.16 4.83
CA THR A 41 14.14 -2.51 4.23
C THR A 41 14.10 -0.98 4.38
N PHE A 42 12.95 -0.34 4.08
CA PHE A 42 12.83 1.12 4.23
C PHE A 42 12.90 1.55 5.70
N LEU A 43 12.30 0.79 6.62
CA LEU A 43 12.38 1.07 8.06
C LEU A 43 13.80 0.93 8.59
N GLU A 44 14.55 -0.09 8.17
CA GLU A 44 15.96 -0.27 8.53
C GLU A 44 16.81 0.91 8.05
N ILE A 45 16.60 1.37 6.81
CA ILE A 45 17.31 2.52 6.25
C ILE A 45 16.93 3.81 7.02
N LEU A 46 15.66 4.02 7.34
CA LEU A 46 15.18 5.21 8.06
C LEU A 46 15.64 5.26 9.53
N ASN A 47 15.75 4.11 10.18
CA ASN A 47 16.21 4.01 11.57
C ASN A 47 17.74 4.04 11.71
N MET A 48 18.49 4.07 10.59
CA MET A 48 19.94 4.14 10.63
C MET A 48 20.37 5.49 11.24
N PRO A 49 21.21 5.50 12.29
CA PRO A 49 21.66 6.75 12.90
C PRO A 49 22.51 7.53 11.90
N MET A 50 21.97 8.63 11.38
CA MET A 50 22.73 9.59 10.62
C MET A 50 23.56 10.45 11.59
N LYS A 51 24.88 10.50 11.40
CA LYS A 51 25.70 11.53 12.07
C LYS A 51 25.28 12.89 11.53
N ALA A 52 25.15 13.88 12.41
CA ALA A 52 24.89 15.26 12.04
C ALA A 52 26.10 15.85 11.28
N GLY A 53 26.15 15.57 9.98
CA GLY A 53 26.93 16.29 8.99
C GLY A 53 25.96 17.02 8.07
N LYS A 54 26.38 18.15 7.50
CA LYS A 54 25.56 18.90 6.53
C LYS A 54 25.12 17.94 5.42
N LEU A 55 23.87 18.05 4.94
CA LEU A 55 23.32 17.26 3.83
C LEU A 55 24.21 17.24 2.56
N SER A 56 25.19 18.15 2.48
CA SER A 56 26.24 18.20 1.46
C SER A 56 27.24 17.03 1.49
N ASP A 57 27.26 16.20 2.54
CA ASP A 57 28.06 14.97 2.57
C ASP A 57 27.33 13.85 1.80
N ALA A 58 27.12 14.06 0.49
CA ALA A 58 26.66 13.04 -0.45
C ALA A 58 27.49 11.73 -0.37
N LYS A 59 28.70 11.80 0.21
CA LYS A 59 29.63 10.68 0.41
C LYS A 59 29.12 9.55 1.30
N THR A 60 28.22 9.79 2.26
CA THR A 60 27.67 8.70 3.09
C THR A 60 26.63 7.90 2.31
N LEU A 61 25.72 8.56 1.58
CA LEU A 61 24.69 7.87 0.81
C LEU A 61 25.23 7.29 -0.50
N GLU A 62 26.11 8.02 -1.21
CA GLU A 62 26.85 7.49 -2.38
C GLU A 62 27.75 6.32 -1.99
N GLY A 63 28.43 6.40 -0.83
CA GLY A 63 29.24 5.31 -0.30
C GLY A 63 28.42 4.06 0.02
N LEU A 64 27.22 4.24 0.59
CA LEU A 64 26.25 3.14 0.78
C LEU A 64 25.74 2.60 -0.57
N LEU A 65 25.38 3.46 -1.52
CA LEU A 65 24.94 3.04 -2.87
C LEU A 65 26.03 2.27 -3.64
N ALA A 66 27.29 2.64 -3.44
CA ALA A 66 28.47 1.99 -4.00
C ALA A 66 28.82 0.66 -3.32
N ALA A 67 28.20 0.35 -2.17
CA ALA A 67 28.43 -0.91 -1.47
C ALA A 67 27.99 -2.10 -2.34
N LYS A 68 28.94 -3.00 -2.63
CA LYS A 68 28.75 -4.16 -3.52
C LYS A 68 27.73 -5.18 -2.99
N ASN A 69 27.46 -5.18 -1.68
CA ASN A 69 26.66 -6.21 -1.00
C ASN A 69 25.16 -5.87 -0.87
N LEU A 70 24.68 -4.78 -1.48
CA LEU A 70 23.27 -4.41 -1.42
C LEU A 70 22.46 -5.15 -2.49
N ARG A 71 21.30 -5.68 -2.07
CA ARG A 71 20.28 -6.22 -2.99
C ARG A 71 19.62 -5.09 -3.79
N ALA A 72 19.04 -5.41 -4.95
CA ALA A 72 18.43 -4.43 -5.85
C ALA A 72 17.38 -3.53 -5.14
N GLY A 73 16.56 -4.09 -4.26
CA GLY A 73 15.56 -3.33 -3.48
C GLY A 73 16.18 -2.32 -2.51
N GLN A 74 17.30 -2.68 -1.87
CA GLN A 74 18.03 -1.77 -0.97
C GLN A 74 18.66 -0.60 -1.72
N LYS A 75 19.27 -0.87 -2.89
CA LYS A 75 19.82 0.19 -3.75
C LYS A 75 18.74 1.15 -4.25
N MET A 76 17.58 0.62 -4.61
CA MET A 76 16.43 1.42 -5.04
C MET A 76 15.93 2.30 -3.89
N ALA A 77 15.78 1.75 -2.69
CA ALA A 77 15.37 2.50 -1.51
C ALA A 77 16.33 3.64 -1.17
N LEU A 78 17.65 3.40 -1.20
CA LEU A 78 18.66 4.43 -0.98
C LEU A 78 18.61 5.55 -2.03
N LYS A 79 18.38 5.21 -3.30
CA LYS A 79 18.27 6.20 -4.38
C LYS A 79 17.03 7.08 -4.22
N ILE A 80 15.89 6.49 -3.86
CA ILE A 80 14.66 7.26 -3.62
C ILE A 80 14.85 8.16 -2.38
N LEU A 81 15.53 7.67 -1.33
CA LEU A 81 15.87 8.50 -0.18
C LEU A 81 16.78 9.68 -0.57
N ALA A 82 17.76 9.44 -1.45
CA ALA A 82 18.62 10.51 -1.99
C ALA A 82 17.81 11.62 -2.66
N GLN A 83 16.87 11.22 -3.53
CA GLN A 83 16.00 12.15 -4.24
C GLN A 83 15.08 12.93 -3.27
N ALA A 84 14.56 12.25 -2.25
CA ALA A 84 13.75 12.88 -1.21
C ALA A 84 14.53 13.93 -0.41
N LEU A 85 15.79 13.65 -0.08
CA LEU A 85 16.68 14.58 0.62
C LEU A 85 17.08 15.78 -0.25
N ASP A 86 17.16 15.59 -1.57
CA ASP A 86 17.41 16.66 -2.55
C ASP A 86 16.17 17.52 -2.84
N GLY A 87 15.04 17.24 -2.18
CA GLY A 87 13.81 18.02 -2.25
C GLY A 87 12.74 17.48 -3.20
N ASP A 88 12.88 16.26 -3.74
CA ASP A 88 11.81 15.61 -4.49
C ASP A 88 10.68 15.16 -3.55
N VAL A 89 9.61 15.95 -3.55
CA VAL A 89 8.40 15.72 -2.74
C VAL A 89 7.75 14.38 -3.06
N ARG A 90 7.75 13.92 -4.32
CA ARG A 90 7.15 12.62 -4.69
C ARG A 90 7.97 11.46 -4.16
N ALA A 91 9.30 11.60 -4.16
CA ALA A 91 10.18 10.61 -3.55
C ALA A 91 9.98 10.56 -2.04
N ALA A 92 9.81 11.72 -1.38
CA ALA A 92 9.51 11.78 0.05
C ALA A 92 8.15 11.14 0.39
N GLU A 93 7.11 11.40 -0.41
CA GLU A 93 5.80 10.75 -0.31
C GLU A 93 5.91 9.23 -0.50
N PHE A 94 6.68 8.78 -1.49
CA PHE A 94 6.88 7.36 -1.74
C PHE A 94 7.57 6.64 -0.57
N VAL A 95 8.61 7.25 0.01
CA VAL A 95 9.31 6.69 1.19
C VAL A 95 8.37 6.64 2.40
N ARG A 96 7.59 7.70 2.63
CA ARG A 96 6.60 7.77 3.71
C ARG A 96 5.53 6.68 3.55
N ASP A 97 4.91 6.60 2.39
CA ASP A 97 3.81 5.66 2.13
C ASP A 97 4.29 4.21 2.12
N THR A 98 5.51 3.98 1.63
CA THR A 98 6.13 2.65 1.60
C THR A 98 6.61 2.20 2.97
N SER A 99 7.07 3.11 3.84
CA SER A 99 7.42 2.79 5.24
C SER A 99 6.20 2.52 6.12
N GLY A 100 4.99 2.79 5.61
CA GLY A 100 3.73 2.58 6.32
C GLY A 100 3.29 3.76 7.17
N GLN A 101 3.98 4.91 7.09
CA GLN A 101 3.52 6.15 7.70
C GLN A 101 2.42 6.75 6.83
N LYS A 102 1.21 6.89 7.37
CA LYS A 102 0.07 7.52 6.68
C LYS A 102 -0.45 8.69 7.50
N PRO A 103 -0.14 9.95 7.13
CA PRO A 103 -0.89 11.09 7.63
C PRO A 103 -2.26 11.02 6.96
N VAL A 104 -3.26 10.61 7.75
CA VAL A 104 -4.68 10.48 7.39
C VAL A 104 -4.95 9.45 6.27
N GLN A 105 -5.35 8.24 6.66
CA GLN A 105 -6.07 7.36 5.75
C GLN A 105 -7.43 8.00 5.44
N GLN A 106 -7.56 8.74 4.34
CA GLN A 106 -8.87 8.84 3.70
C GLN A 106 -9.20 7.45 3.17
N MET A 107 -9.93 6.67 3.97
CA MET A 107 -10.63 5.52 3.46
C MET A 107 -11.55 6.03 2.36
N GLU A 108 -11.31 5.59 1.13
CA GLU A 108 -12.35 5.68 0.10
C GLU A 108 -13.53 4.87 0.61
N VAL A 109 -14.48 5.54 1.24
CA VAL A 109 -15.78 4.98 1.58
C VAL A 109 -16.42 4.65 0.24
N SER A 110 -16.35 3.37 -0.15
CA SER A 110 -16.96 2.90 -1.40
C SER A 110 -18.42 3.35 -1.46
N ALA A 111 -18.91 3.68 -2.65
CA ALA A 111 -20.28 4.19 -2.84
C ALA A 111 -21.34 3.33 -2.12
N ASN A 112 -21.13 2.00 -2.09
CA ASN A 112 -22.00 1.04 -1.41
C ASN A 112 -22.10 1.29 0.11
N ALA A 113 -21.02 1.74 0.77
CA ALA A 113 -21.02 2.02 2.20
C ALA A 113 -21.78 3.33 2.53
N LYS A 114 -21.77 4.31 1.61
CA LYS A 114 -22.59 5.51 1.73
C LYS A 114 -24.08 5.19 1.54
N GLU A 115 -24.41 4.41 0.51
CA GLU A 115 -25.79 3.94 0.26
C GLU A 115 -26.33 3.13 1.45
N ALA A 116 -25.54 2.21 2.00
CA ALA A 116 -25.91 1.46 3.20
C ALA A 116 -26.12 2.36 4.43
N SER A 117 -25.30 3.41 4.59
CA SER A 117 -25.45 4.35 5.71
C SER A 117 -26.70 5.22 5.60
N VAL A 118 -27.13 5.55 4.38
CA VAL A 118 -28.35 6.32 4.13
C VAL A 118 -29.57 5.43 4.38
N ALA A 119 -29.57 4.21 3.86
CA ALA A 119 -30.65 3.24 4.08
C ALA A 119 -30.81 2.87 5.57
N PHE A 120 -29.70 2.78 6.30
CA PHE A 120 -29.72 2.52 7.74
C PHE A 120 -30.29 3.70 8.54
N LYS A 121 -29.97 4.94 8.14
CA LYS A 121 -30.54 6.15 8.77
C LYS A 121 -32.05 6.25 8.55
N SER A 122 -32.53 6.03 7.32
CA SER A 122 -33.97 6.07 7.05
C SER A 122 -34.75 5.02 7.85
N LEU A 123 -34.15 3.86 8.11
CA LEU A 123 -34.78 2.81 8.91
C LEU A 123 -34.84 3.18 10.40
N LEU A 124 -33.81 3.85 10.92
CA LEU A 124 -33.80 4.35 12.30
C LEU A 124 -34.84 5.45 12.51
N ASP A 125 -34.95 6.38 11.55
CA ASP A 125 -35.93 7.46 11.60
C ASP A 125 -37.37 6.92 11.55
N GLU A 126 -37.60 5.84 10.81
CA GLU A 126 -38.91 5.18 10.72
C GLU A 126 -39.30 4.48 12.04
N VAL A 127 -38.33 3.85 12.72
CA VAL A 127 -38.52 3.23 14.04
C VAL A 127 -38.74 4.27 15.14
N ASP A 128 -37.99 5.38 15.13
CA ASP A 128 -38.19 6.49 16.08
C ASP A 128 -39.54 7.21 15.85
N SER A 129 -40.09 7.17 14.64
CA SER A 129 -41.39 7.78 14.31
C SER A 129 -42.60 6.87 14.57
N GLY A 130 -42.37 5.57 14.86
CA GLY A 130 -43.40 4.55 15.08
C GLY A 130 -43.75 4.29 16.54
N GLU A 131 -43.05 4.90 17.49
CA GLU A 131 -43.42 4.88 18.92
C GLU A 131 -44.12 6.19 19.31
N GLY A 132 -45.42 6.27 18.97
CA GLY A 132 -46.33 7.34 19.35
C GLY A 132 -47.76 6.83 19.46
#